data_AF-A0A1T4XHQ9-F1
#
_entry.id   AF-A0A1T4XHQ9-F1
#
_cell.length_a   1.000
_cell.length_b   1.000
_cell.length_c   1.000
_cell.angle_alpha   90.00
_cell.angle_beta   90.00
_cell.angle_gamma   90.00
#
_symmetry.space_group_name_H-M   'P 1'
#
loop_
_entity.id
_entity.type
_entity.pdbx_description
1 polymer ?
#
loop_
_entity_poly.entity_id
_entity_poly.type
_entity_poly.pdbx_seq_one_letter_code
_entity_poly.pdbx_strand_id
1 'polypeptide(L)'
;MSPEKNVQRIMWTGTIWFVAAVGASAITLGLLLSSGWRPALLAKGLALLWWIGAGLVAVSIGLIGWSGCPILEVDVPTADRNKTRTMQLGTMLFIVGGAAAMLAVLLGPAV
;
A
#
# COMPACT_ATOMS: atom_id res chain seq x y z
N MET A 1 -13.78 -27.27 -2.68
CA MET A 1 -14.39 -26.10 -3.37
C MET A 1 -14.23 -26.31 -4.86
N SER A 2 -15.20 -25.88 -5.67
CA SER A 2 -14.99 -25.86 -7.13
C SER A 2 -13.86 -24.87 -7.47
N PRO A 3 -13.08 -25.11 -8.54
CA PRO A 3 -11.99 -24.22 -8.96
C PRO A 3 -12.43 -22.75 -9.10
N GLU A 4 -13.63 -22.51 -9.63
CA GLU A 4 -14.21 -21.17 -9.80
C GLU A 4 -14.42 -20.42 -8.47
N LYS A 5 -14.92 -21.11 -7.43
CA LYS A 5 -15.13 -20.51 -6.10
C LYS A 5 -13.80 -20.11 -5.46
N ASN A 6 -12.74 -20.89 -5.66
CA ASN A 6 -11.41 -20.55 -5.16
C ASN A 6 -10.83 -19.32 -5.86
N VAL A 7 -10.96 -19.23 -7.19
CA VAL A 7 -10.51 -18.08 -7.99
C VAL A 7 -11.27 -16.80 -7.59
N GLN A 8 -12.59 -16.88 -7.44
CA GLN A 8 -13.39 -15.73 -6.99
C GLN A 8 -12.99 -15.24 -5.59
N ARG A 9 -12.79 -16.16 -4.63
CA ARG A 9 -12.29 -15.79 -3.29
C ARG A 9 -10.97 -15.03 -3.38
N ILE A 10 -10.04 -15.57 -4.17
CA ILE A 10 -8.71 -15.02 -4.43
C ILE A 10 -8.80 -13.59 -4.99
N MET A 11 -9.65 -13.37 -6.00
CA MET A 11 -9.88 -12.06 -6.60
C MET A 11 -10.46 -11.07 -5.59
N TRP A 12 -11.54 -11.46 -4.89
CA TRP A 12 -12.19 -10.60 -3.91
C TRP A 12 -11.27 -10.18 -2.78
N THR A 13 -10.46 -11.09 -2.24
CA THR A 13 -9.47 -10.74 -1.22
C THR A 13 -8.50 -9.69 -1.75
N GLY A 14 -7.94 -9.88 -2.96
CA GLY A 14 -7.03 -8.90 -3.56
C GLY A 14 -7.68 -7.54 -3.76
N THR A 15 -8.90 -7.51 -4.30
CA THR A 15 -9.68 -6.28 -4.50
C THR A 15 -9.95 -5.54 -3.18
N ILE A 16 -10.37 -6.25 -2.14
CA ILE A 16 -10.66 -5.63 -0.83
C ILE A 16 -9.39 -4.99 -0.25
N TRP A 17 -8.26 -5.70 -0.27
CA TRP A 17 -7.00 -5.16 0.23
C TRP A 17 -6.51 -3.96 -0.60
N PHE A 18 -6.68 -4.02 -1.93
CA PHE A 18 -6.32 -2.92 -2.82
C PHE A 18 -7.16 -1.67 -2.53
N VAL A 19 -8.49 -1.82 -2.45
CA VAL A 19 -9.41 -0.73 -2.13
C VAL A 19 -9.11 -0.15 -0.75
N ALA A 20 -8.82 -1.00 0.24
CA ALA A 20 -8.46 -0.54 1.57
C ALA A 20 -7.15 0.28 1.57
N ALA A 21 -6.10 -0.21 0.90
CA ALA A 21 -4.80 0.47 0.84
C ALA A 21 -4.88 1.82 0.10
N VAL A 22 -5.55 1.85 -1.06
CA VAL A 22 -5.75 3.07 -1.85
C VAL A 22 -6.66 4.04 -1.10
N GLY A 23 -7.78 3.56 -0.56
CA GLY A 23 -8.74 4.37 0.17
C GLY A 23 -8.14 5.02 1.42
N ALA A 24 -7.43 4.25 2.25
CA ALA A 24 -6.74 4.79 3.41
C ALA A 24 -5.71 5.86 3.02
N SER A 25 -4.90 5.59 1.99
CA SER A 25 -3.91 6.55 1.50
C SER A 25 -4.55 7.84 0.97
N ALA A 26 -5.62 7.71 0.18
CA ALA A 26 -6.35 8.85 -0.38
C ALA A 26 -7.03 9.70 0.69
N ILE A 27 -7.68 9.06 1.67
CA ILE A 27 -8.34 9.76 2.79
C ILE A 27 -7.30 10.49 3.63
N THR A 28 -6.25 9.80 4.09
CA THR A 28 -5.23 10.41 4.96
C THR A 28 -4.50 11.55 4.25
N LEU A 29 -4.02 11.33 3.02
CA LEU A 29 -3.33 12.39 2.26
C LEU A 29 -4.30 13.53 1.91
N GLY A 30 -5.53 13.22 1.52
CA GLY A 30 -6.55 14.22 1.21
C GLY A 30 -6.83 15.15 2.39
N LEU A 31 -6.99 14.59 3.61
CA LEU A 31 -7.18 15.36 4.83
C LEU A 31 -5.98 16.27 5.11
N LEU A 32 -4.75 15.75 5.05
CA LEU A 32 -3.54 16.55 5.22
C LEU A 32 -3.47 17.69 4.19
N LEU A 33 -3.69 17.39 2.91
CA LEU A 33 -3.63 18.41 1.87
C LEU A 33 -4.71 19.49 2.04
N SER A 34 -5.91 19.09 2.51
CA SER A 34 -7.03 20.00 2.77
C SER A 34 -6.79 20.92 3.97
N SER A 35 -6.01 20.48 4.96
CA SER A 35 -5.60 21.31 6.10
C SER A 35 -4.46 22.28 5.76
N GLY A 36 -4.01 22.33 4.50
CA GLY A 36 -2.86 23.12 4.08
C GLY A 36 -1.50 22.47 4.35
N TRP A 37 -1.46 21.25 4.91
CA TRP A 37 -0.21 20.55 5.15
C TRP A 37 0.51 20.23 3.82
N ARG A 38 1.83 20.37 3.81
CA ARG A 38 2.71 20.03 2.69
C ARG A 38 3.97 19.36 3.23
N PRO A 39 4.56 18.39 2.51
CA PRO A 39 5.82 17.75 2.95
C PRO A 39 6.99 18.75 3.03
N ALA A 40 6.91 19.89 2.33
CA ALA A 40 7.89 20.97 2.40
C ALA A 40 7.94 21.70 3.76
N LEU A 41 6.92 21.52 4.62
CA LEU A 41 6.90 22.09 5.97
C LEU A 41 7.77 21.30 6.97
N LEU A 42 8.20 20.09 6.60
CA LEU A 42 9.01 19.23 7.46
C LEU A 42 10.49 19.66 7.43
N ALA A 43 11.17 19.55 8.58
CA ALA A 43 12.63 19.62 8.63
C ALA A 43 13.24 18.53 7.71
N LYS A 44 14.42 18.78 7.12
CA LYS A 44 15.02 17.92 6.08
C LYS A 44 15.01 16.42 6.41
N GLY A 45 15.34 16.04 7.65
CA GLY A 45 15.34 14.64 8.08
C GLY A 45 13.94 14.00 8.11
N LEU A 46 12.94 14.74 8.59
CA LEU A 46 11.55 14.29 8.61
C LEU A 46 10.96 14.24 7.20
N ALA A 47 11.30 15.20 6.35
CA ALA A 47 10.90 15.20 4.95
C ALA A 47 11.42 13.94 4.22
N LEU A 48 12.69 13.57 4.44
CA LEU A 48 13.28 12.36 3.89
C LEU A 48 12.54 11.10 4.40
N LEU A 49 12.29 11.01 5.71
CA LEU A 49 11.55 9.90 6.31
C LEU A 49 10.14 9.78 5.71
N TRP A 50 9.44 10.91 5.53
CA TRP A 50 8.12 10.95 4.93
C TRP A 50 8.13 10.43 3.49
N TRP A 51 9.08 10.88 2.65
CA TRP A 51 9.18 10.43 1.27
C TRP A 51 9.55 8.95 1.14
N ILE A 52 10.42 8.44 2.01
CA ILE A 52 10.72 7.00 2.07
C ILE A 52 9.44 6.23 2.44
N GLY A 53 8.74 6.66 3.48
CA GLY A 53 7.49 6.03 3.91
C GLY A 53 6.43 6.03 2.81
N ALA A 54 6.21 7.18 2.17
CA ALA A 54 5.29 7.33 1.05
C ALA A 54 5.68 6.45 -0.15
N GLY A 55 6.97 6.34 -0.46
CA GLY A 55 7.49 5.44 -1.50
C GLY A 55 7.19 3.96 -1.19
N LEU A 56 7.37 3.52 0.05
CA LEU A 56 7.03 2.15 0.47
C LEU A 56 5.53 1.89 0.35
N VAL A 57 4.67 2.85 0.73
CA VAL A 57 3.21 2.75 0.55
C VAL A 57 2.84 2.64 -0.93
N ALA A 58 3.48 3.43 -1.81
CA ALA A 58 3.25 3.37 -3.25
C ALA A 58 3.63 1.99 -3.83
N VAL A 59 4.80 1.45 -3.46
CA VAL A 59 5.22 0.10 -3.86
C VAL A 59 4.26 -0.96 -3.33
N SER A 60 3.82 -0.83 -2.08
CA SER A 60 2.79 -1.71 -1.49
C SER A 60 1.52 -1.77 -2.33
N ILE A 61 0.96 -0.61 -2.69
CA ILE A 61 -0.27 -0.55 -3.50
C ILE A 61 -0.08 -1.28 -4.84
N GLY A 62 1.08 -1.10 -5.48
CA GLY A 62 1.45 -1.82 -6.70
C GLY A 62 1.51 -3.34 -6.50
N LEU A 63 2.14 -3.82 -5.43
CA LEU A 63 2.25 -5.26 -5.12
C LEU A 63 0.89 -5.90 -4.80
N ILE A 64 0.06 -5.20 -4.02
CA ILE A 64 -1.30 -5.66 -3.68
C ILE A 64 -2.16 -5.70 -4.95
N GLY A 65 -2.09 -4.66 -5.80
CA GLY A 65 -2.78 -4.63 -7.08
C GLY A 65 -2.35 -5.77 -8.01
N TRP A 66 -1.04 -5.99 -8.15
CA TRP A 66 -0.49 -7.10 -8.94
C TRP A 66 -0.96 -8.47 -8.45
N SER A 67 -1.10 -8.66 -7.14
CA SER A 67 -1.58 -9.92 -6.55
C SER A 67 -2.98 -10.34 -7.02
N GLY A 68 -3.79 -9.40 -7.53
CA GLY A 68 -5.11 -9.66 -8.09
C GLY A 68 -5.10 -10.15 -9.54
N CYS A 69 -4.01 -9.95 -10.29
CA CYS A 69 -3.92 -10.17 -11.74
C CYS A 69 -2.84 -11.17 -12.25
N PRO A 70 -2.26 -12.11 -11.46
CA PRO A 70 -1.00 -12.79 -11.83
C PRO A 70 -1.10 -13.88 -12.91
N ILE A 71 -2.30 -14.33 -13.30
CA ILE A 71 -2.50 -15.52 -14.16
C ILE A 71 -2.08 -15.32 -15.62
N LEU A 72 -1.82 -14.09 -16.06
CA LEU A 72 -1.61 -13.78 -17.47
C LEU A 72 -0.21 -14.15 -18.00
N GLU A 73 0.76 -14.49 -17.14
CA GLU A 73 2.18 -14.58 -17.53
C GLU A 73 2.88 -15.90 -17.21
N VAL A 74 2.40 -16.67 -16.22
CA VAL A 74 3.11 -17.87 -15.69
C VAL A 74 2.15 -19.02 -15.35
N ASP A 75 2.70 -20.22 -15.11
CA ASP A 75 1.92 -21.39 -14.68
C ASP A 75 1.22 -21.18 -13.33
N VAL A 76 0.13 -21.92 -13.09
CA VAL A 76 -0.74 -21.76 -11.91
C VAL A 76 0.03 -21.89 -10.57
N PRO A 77 0.88 -22.92 -10.35
CA PRO A 77 1.73 -22.99 -9.16
C PRO A 77 2.64 -21.77 -8.96
N THR A 78 3.26 -21.26 -10.02
CA THR A 78 4.12 -20.07 -9.95
C THR A 78 3.30 -18.81 -9.64
N ALA A 79 2.14 -18.64 -10.28
CA ALA A 79 1.23 -17.53 -10.03
C ALA A 79 0.77 -17.48 -8.57
N ASP A 80 0.42 -18.63 -7.96
CA ASP A 80 -0.02 -18.72 -6.57
C ASP A 80 1.09 -18.33 -5.56
N ARG A 81 2.32 -18.77 -5.81
CA ARG A 81 3.48 -18.36 -4.98
C ARG A 81 3.77 -16.87 -5.10
N ASN A 82 3.77 -16.35 -6.31
CA ASN A 82 4.00 -14.92 -6.56
C ASN A 82 2.92 -14.08 -5.87
N LYS A 83 1.65 -14.50 -5.96
CA LYS A 83 0.55 -13.84 -5.26
C LYS A 83 0.77 -13.77 -3.75
N THR A 84 1.09 -14.90 -3.12
CA THR A 84 1.32 -14.95 -1.67
C THR A 84 2.44 -14.01 -1.26
N ARG A 85 3.56 -14.02 -2.01
CA ARG A 85 4.71 -13.15 -1.74
C ARG A 85 4.37 -11.67 -1.93
N THR A 86 3.68 -11.30 -3.01
CA THR A 86 3.34 -9.89 -3.26
C THR A 86 2.31 -9.37 -2.27
N MET A 87 1.36 -10.18 -1.79
CA MET A 87 0.47 -9.77 -0.72
C MET A 87 1.21 -9.58 0.61
N GLN A 88 2.01 -10.56 1.03
CA GLN A 88 2.74 -10.46 2.30
C GLN A 88 3.71 -9.28 2.32
N LEU A 89 4.50 -9.12 1.24
CA LEU A 89 5.41 -8.00 1.09
C LEU A 89 4.66 -6.67 0.97
N GLY A 90 3.59 -6.63 0.18
CA GLY A 90 2.75 -5.44 0.04
C GLY A 90 2.19 -4.98 1.39
N THR A 91 1.54 -5.88 2.13
CA THR A 91 1.02 -5.57 3.47
C THR A 91 2.12 -5.09 4.43
N MET A 92 3.29 -5.74 4.43
CA MET A 92 4.42 -5.31 5.27
C MET A 92 4.86 -3.89 4.91
N LEU A 93 5.04 -3.60 3.62
CA LEU A 93 5.44 -2.28 3.13
C LEU A 93 4.40 -1.21 3.44
N PHE A 94 3.10 -1.55 3.39
CA PHE A 94 2.03 -0.64 3.78
C PHE A 94 2.15 -0.23 5.25
N ILE A 95 2.36 -1.21 6.14
CA ILE A 95 2.46 -0.99 7.59
C ILE A 95 3.70 -0.15 7.90
N VAL A 96 4.88 -0.58 7.43
CA VAL A 96 6.15 0.09 7.72
C VAL A 96 6.19 1.48 7.09
N GLY A 97 5.80 1.58 5.82
CA GLY A 97 5.76 2.85 5.09
C GLY A 97 4.76 3.83 5.67
N GLY A 98 3.55 3.36 5.97
CA GLY A 98 2.50 4.16 6.59
C GLY A 98 2.89 4.64 7.98
N ALA A 99 3.45 3.77 8.82
CA ALA A 99 3.95 4.15 10.15
C ALA A 99 5.07 5.19 10.06
N ALA A 100 6.05 5.01 9.16
CA ALA A 100 7.13 5.96 8.95
C ALA A 100 6.63 7.33 8.47
N ALA A 101 5.70 7.35 7.50
CA ALA A 101 5.12 8.59 6.98
C ALA A 101 4.28 9.32 8.06
N MET A 102 3.47 8.59 8.83
CA MET A 102 2.68 9.17 9.91
C MET A 102 3.55 9.65 11.08
N LEU A 103 4.61 8.94 11.42
CA LEU A 103 5.59 9.41 12.39
C LEU A 103 6.22 10.74 11.96
N ALA A 104 6.60 10.86 10.68
CA ALA A 104 7.15 12.10 10.15
C ALA A 104 6.15 13.26 10.21
N VAL A 105 4.86 13.01 9.97
CA VAL A 105 3.78 14.01 10.12
C VAL A 105 3.61 14.42 11.58
N LEU A 106 3.57 13.45 12.52
CA LEU A 106 3.37 13.71 13.95
C LEU A 106 4.53 14.47 14.59
N LEU A 107 5.76 14.20 14.16
CA LEU A 107 6.96 14.92 14.61
C LEU A 107 7.18 16.24 13.87
N GLY A 108 6.40 16.51 12.83
CA GLY A 108 6.40 17.77 12.11
C GLY A 108 5.78 18.90 12.94
N PRO A 109 5.97 20.16 12.52
CA PRO A 109 5.33 21.29 13.20
C PRO A 109 3.80 21.12 13.14
N ALA A 110 3.13 21.40 14.26
CA ALA A 110 1.70 21.68 14.23
C ALA A 110 1.50 22.95 13.40
N VAL A 111 0.62 22.89 12.40
CA VAL A 111 0.18 24.07 11.65
C VAL A 111 -0.66 24.94 12.57
#